data_AF-A0A800DID9-F1
#
_entry.id   AF-A0A800DID9-F1
#
_cell.length_a   1.000
_cell.length_b   1.000
_cell.length_c   1.000
_cell.angle_alpha   90.00
_cell.angle_beta   90.00
_cell.angle_gamma   90.00
#
_symmetry.space_group_name_H-M   'P 1'
#
loop_
_entity.id
_entity.type
_entity.pdbx_description
1 polymer ?
#
loop_
_entity_poly.entity_id
_entity_poly.type
_entity_poly.pdbx_seq_one_letter_code
_entity_poly.pdbx_strand_id
1 'polypeptide(L)'
;MASGRSIADIRREIDRMIEDRRATRLINPVLTLFYLKEFQRTGNRTVEFAVVKQGYEDTVCDLIKYHLHHNFNVGGQFNDSYLHRLASRHQVLEQVRGKDFAIVAALAENAQSLVPYITNRMTEHLTKKLFNVTKLYRVVQSKSRAEVCQILDDPTSRKLRQFLESGFQRSSASFLSIAYEFEICMFAILKVLLAKFGCKVYRDSKTYSSDKGTDLGTNFGVVYQVKKKCIATDEAFISLLNELLVNFADGRIQGGNVFVIVEDIDGRLRKRLQAEHINCLTRKGITDFLDKFDADEKWEILKQIAREFGRELMSDVCRSCKKPGHDACPYSPTKI
;
A
#
# COMPACT_ATOMS: atom_id res chain seq x y z
N MET A 1 -18.17 -32.72 -23.17
CA MET A 1 -17.35 -31.86 -24.04
C MET A 1 -16.91 -30.67 -23.21
N ALA A 2 -15.70 -30.70 -22.64
CA ALA A 2 -15.19 -29.58 -21.87
C ALA A 2 -14.73 -28.49 -22.84
N SER A 3 -15.37 -27.33 -22.82
CA SER A 3 -14.83 -26.13 -23.45
C SER A 3 -13.56 -25.77 -22.69
N GLY A 4 -12.42 -26.33 -23.13
CA GLY A 4 -11.12 -26.08 -22.52
C GLY A 4 -10.83 -24.58 -22.53
N ARG A 5 -10.66 -23.99 -21.35
CA ARG A 5 -10.31 -22.59 -21.19
C ARG A 5 -8.97 -22.35 -21.90
N SER A 6 -8.91 -21.42 -22.85
CA SER A 6 -7.67 -21.19 -23.61
C SER A 6 -6.56 -20.66 -22.70
N ILE A 7 -5.29 -20.88 -23.06
CA ILE A 7 -4.15 -20.31 -22.32
C ILE A 7 -4.24 -18.78 -22.24
N ALA A 8 -4.79 -18.13 -23.26
CA ALA A 8 -4.99 -16.68 -23.29
C ALA A 8 -6.02 -16.23 -22.23
N ASP A 9 -7.09 -17.00 -22.03
CA ASP A 9 -8.11 -16.70 -21.02
C ASP A 9 -7.57 -16.90 -19.60
N ILE A 10 -6.75 -17.95 -19.40
CA ILE A 10 -6.06 -18.20 -18.13
C ILE A 10 -5.12 -17.04 -17.80
N ARG A 11 -4.31 -16.61 -18.77
CA ARG A 11 -3.41 -15.44 -18.60
C ARG A 11 -4.17 -14.17 -18.26
N ARG A 12 -5.31 -13.91 -18.91
CA ARG A 12 -6.16 -12.74 -18.63
C ARG A 12 -6.79 -12.79 -17.23
N GLU A 13 -7.11 -13.96 -16.71
CA GLU A 13 -7.54 -14.11 -15.31
C GLU A 13 -6.41 -13.81 -14.33
N ILE A 14 -5.20 -14.32 -14.61
CA ILE A 14 -4.00 -14.03 -13.82
C ILE A 14 -3.70 -12.53 -13.79
N ASP A 15 -3.70 -11.87 -14.95
CA ASP A 15 -3.49 -10.41 -15.03
C ASP A 15 -4.53 -9.67 -14.18
N ARG A 16 -5.81 -10.07 -14.23
CA ARG A 16 -6.87 -9.48 -13.38
C ARG A 16 -6.62 -9.69 -11.89
N MET A 17 -6.07 -10.82 -11.47
CA MET A 17 -5.69 -11.04 -10.07
C MET A 17 -4.51 -10.17 -9.64
N ILE A 18 -3.52 -9.97 -10.52
CA ILE A 18 -2.32 -9.15 -10.24
C ILE A 18 -2.67 -7.66 -10.21
N GLU A 19 -3.53 -7.22 -11.11
CA GLU A 19 -3.88 -5.81 -11.30
C GLU A 19 -5.11 -5.35 -10.48
N ASP A 20 -5.64 -6.22 -9.61
CA ASP A 20 -6.77 -5.87 -8.74
C ASP A 20 -6.39 -4.72 -7.79
N ARG A 21 -6.93 -3.53 -8.09
CA ARG A 21 -6.69 -2.31 -7.32
C ARG A 21 -7.21 -2.37 -5.88
N ARG A 22 -8.09 -3.33 -5.56
CA ARG A 22 -8.62 -3.54 -4.20
C ARG A 22 -7.67 -4.40 -3.36
N ALA A 23 -6.82 -5.19 -4.00
CA ALA A 23 -5.84 -6.01 -3.29
C ALA A 23 -4.68 -5.14 -2.83
N THR A 24 -4.48 -5.06 -1.52
CA THR A 24 -3.31 -4.40 -0.92
C THR A 24 -2.05 -5.24 -1.10
N ARG A 25 -2.19 -6.58 -1.23
CA ARG A 25 -1.08 -7.53 -1.38
C ARG A 25 -1.42 -8.61 -2.39
N LEU A 26 -0.41 -9.11 -3.10
CA LEU A 26 -0.55 -10.21 -4.05
C LEU A 26 -0.65 -11.55 -3.30
N ILE A 27 -1.83 -11.91 -2.81
CA ILE A 27 -2.07 -13.21 -2.14
C ILE A 27 -2.48 -14.27 -3.17
N ASN A 28 -3.56 -14.03 -3.92
CA ASN A 28 -4.10 -14.98 -4.90
C ASN A 28 -3.11 -15.35 -6.02
N PRO A 29 -2.38 -14.40 -6.65
CA PRO A 29 -1.38 -14.74 -7.65
C PRO A 29 -0.24 -15.61 -7.09
N VAL A 30 0.21 -15.33 -5.87
CA VAL A 30 1.28 -16.10 -5.21
C VAL A 30 0.83 -17.51 -4.87
N LEU A 31 -0.41 -17.68 -4.38
CA LEU A 31 -0.98 -19.01 -4.19
C LEU A 31 -1.13 -19.77 -5.51
N THR A 32 -1.60 -19.10 -6.56
CA THR A 32 -1.69 -19.71 -7.90
C THR A 32 -0.32 -20.20 -8.35
N LEU A 33 0.73 -19.40 -8.14
CA LEU A 33 2.11 -19.79 -8.43
C LEU A 33 2.57 -20.99 -7.59
N PHE A 34 2.25 -21.02 -6.29
CA PHE A 34 2.54 -22.16 -5.42
C PHE A 34 1.92 -23.46 -5.95
N TYR A 35 0.61 -23.47 -6.22
CA TYR A 35 -0.09 -24.69 -6.69
C TYR A 35 0.49 -25.19 -8.04
N LEU A 36 0.85 -24.28 -8.94
CA LEU A 36 1.48 -24.64 -10.21
C LEU A 36 2.88 -25.25 -10.00
N LYS A 37 3.70 -24.65 -9.14
CA LYS A 37 5.04 -25.17 -8.81
C LYS A 37 4.94 -26.55 -8.13
N GLU A 38 3.98 -26.72 -7.24
CA GLU A 38 3.77 -27.98 -6.52
C GLU A 38 3.30 -29.10 -7.46
N PHE A 39 2.42 -28.78 -8.42
CA PHE A 39 2.06 -29.69 -9.50
C PHE A 39 3.27 -30.06 -10.36
N GLN A 40 4.11 -29.10 -10.76
CA GLN A 40 5.33 -29.41 -11.54
C GLN A 40 6.30 -30.31 -10.78
N ARG A 41 6.39 -30.17 -9.45
CA ARG A 41 7.28 -30.93 -8.59
C ARG A 41 6.81 -32.37 -8.38
N THR A 42 5.50 -32.56 -8.21
CA THR A 42 4.93 -33.84 -7.76
C THR A 42 4.19 -34.61 -8.85
N GLY A 43 3.78 -33.93 -9.91
CA GLY A 43 2.83 -34.44 -10.91
C GLY A 43 1.39 -34.57 -10.38
N ASN A 44 1.13 -34.28 -9.11
CA ASN A 44 -0.19 -34.41 -8.50
C ASN A 44 -0.95 -33.09 -8.55
N ARG A 45 -2.19 -33.12 -9.06
CA ARG A 45 -3.06 -31.93 -9.11
C ARG A 45 -3.61 -31.58 -7.74
N THR A 46 -3.82 -32.55 -6.86
CA THR A 46 -4.35 -32.35 -5.51
C THR A 46 -3.20 -32.01 -4.57
N VAL A 47 -3.34 -30.92 -3.82
CA VAL A 47 -2.37 -30.50 -2.81
C VAL A 47 -3.03 -30.60 -1.44
N GLU A 48 -2.38 -31.30 -0.52
CA GLU A 48 -2.86 -31.45 0.85
C GLU A 48 -2.88 -30.11 1.57
N PHE A 49 -3.99 -29.77 2.23
CA PHE A 49 -4.12 -28.48 2.92
C PHE A 49 -2.99 -28.21 3.94
N ALA A 50 -2.44 -29.27 4.55
CA ALA A 50 -1.36 -29.19 5.55
C ALA A 50 -0.08 -28.51 5.02
N VAL A 51 0.21 -28.63 3.72
CA VAL A 51 1.43 -28.06 3.12
C VAL A 51 1.21 -26.68 2.49
N VAL A 52 -0.05 -26.28 2.27
CA VAL A 52 -0.39 -25.05 1.52
C VAL A 52 0.15 -23.80 2.19
N LYS A 53 0.05 -23.71 3.52
CA LYS A 53 0.56 -22.55 4.27
C LYS A 53 2.07 -22.39 4.08
N GLN A 54 2.83 -23.46 4.32
CA GLN A 54 4.28 -23.43 4.21
C GLN A 54 4.71 -23.15 2.77
N GLY A 55 4.09 -23.81 1.79
CA GLY A 55 4.39 -23.61 0.38
C GLY A 55 4.05 -22.20 -0.14
N TYR A 56 2.98 -21.58 0.38
CA TYR A 56 2.68 -20.17 0.13
C TYR A 56 3.79 -19.25 0.67
N GLU A 57 4.17 -19.41 1.94
CA GLU A 57 5.19 -18.59 2.59
C GLU A 57 6.56 -18.76 1.93
N ASP A 58 6.91 -19.98 1.50
CA ASP A 58 8.12 -20.27 0.75
C ASP A 58 8.10 -19.60 -0.63
N THR A 59 6.96 -19.65 -1.32
CA THR A 59 6.81 -18.97 -2.62
C THR A 59 6.95 -17.45 -2.50
N VAL A 60 6.45 -16.84 -1.41
CA VAL A 60 6.70 -15.42 -1.11
C VAL A 60 8.19 -15.17 -0.92
N CYS A 61 8.87 -15.99 -0.12
CA CYS A 61 10.30 -15.83 0.15
C CYS A 61 11.15 -15.96 -1.13
N ASP A 62 10.83 -16.92 -2.00
CA ASP A 62 11.50 -17.10 -3.28
C ASP A 62 11.32 -15.89 -4.20
N LEU A 63 10.09 -15.36 -4.31
CA LEU A 63 9.81 -14.16 -5.09
C LEU A 63 10.65 -12.97 -4.60
N ILE A 64 10.73 -12.78 -3.29
CA ILE A 64 11.51 -11.69 -2.69
C ILE A 64 13.00 -11.87 -2.97
N LYS A 65 13.52 -13.08 -2.74
CA LYS A 65 14.95 -13.36 -2.82
C LYS A 65 15.48 -13.32 -4.26
N TYR A 66 14.75 -13.91 -5.19
CA TYR A 66 15.24 -14.18 -6.54
C TYR A 66 14.68 -13.26 -7.62
N HIS A 67 13.60 -12.51 -7.36
CA HIS A 67 12.93 -11.72 -8.39
C HIS A 67 12.68 -10.26 -8.01
N LEU A 68 12.11 -9.98 -6.83
CA LEU A 68 11.67 -8.63 -6.45
C LEU A 68 12.76 -7.81 -5.75
N HIS A 69 13.57 -8.45 -4.91
CA HIS A 69 14.57 -7.78 -4.07
C HIS A 69 13.97 -6.66 -3.19
N HIS A 70 12.72 -6.84 -2.78
CA HIS A 70 12.00 -6.07 -1.75
C HIS A 70 10.82 -6.91 -1.24
N ASN A 71 10.28 -6.56 -0.07
CA ASN A 71 9.15 -7.27 0.54
C ASN A 71 7.83 -6.47 0.57
N PHE A 72 7.70 -5.40 -0.21
CA PHE A 72 6.47 -4.62 -0.32
C PHE A 72 5.39 -5.27 -1.22
N ASN A 73 4.13 -5.21 -0.75
CA ASN A 73 2.89 -5.72 -1.38
C ASN A 73 2.92 -7.17 -1.88
N VAL A 74 3.87 -7.97 -1.40
CA VAL A 74 3.99 -9.39 -1.68
C VAL A 74 3.75 -10.15 -0.38
N GLY A 75 2.84 -11.12 -0.37
CA GLY A 75 2.58 -11.94 0.82
C GLY A 75 1.80 -11.25 1.94
N GLY A 76 0.52 -11.57 2.09
CA GLY A 76 -0.27 -11.23 3.29
C GLY A 76 -0.28 -12.38 4.30
N GLN A 77 -1.05 -12.25 5.38
CA GLN A 77 -1.29 -13.38 6.27
C GLN A 77 -1.97 -14.51 5.48
N PHE A 78 -1.52 -15.75 5.67
CA PHE A 78 -2.12 -16.90 4.99
C PHE A 78 -3.62 -17.03 5.28
N ASN A 79 -4.07 -16.64 6.47
CA ASN A 79 -5.48 -16.68 6.85
C ASN A 79 -6.34 -15.70 6.04
N ASP A 80 -5.75 -14.64 5.45
CA ASP A 80 -6.43 -13.69 4.56
C ASP A 80 -6.54 -14.20 3.13
N SER A 81 -6.03 -15.39 2.86
CA SER A 81 -5.91 -15.91 1.49
C SER A 81 -7.22 -16.40 0.90
N TYR A 82 -8.26 -16.58 1.72
CA TYR A 82 -9.61 -16.97 1.30
C TYR A 82 -9.58 -17.99 0.15
N LEU A 83 -8.92 -19.14 0.33
CA LEU A 83 -8.69 -20.15 -0.72
C LEU A 83 -9.92 -20.48 -1.57
N HIS A 84 -11.11 -20.44 -0.96
CA HIS A 84 -12.38 -20.62 -1.66
C HIS A 84 -12.56 -19.65 -2.84
N ARG A 85 -12.01 -18.43 -2.80
CA ARG A 85 -12.06 -17.44 -3.90
C ARG A 85 -11.24 -17.89 -5.11
N LEU A 86 -10.15 -18.62 -4.90
CA LEU A 86 -9.40 -19.23 -6.00
C LEU A 86 -10.23 -20.30 -6.72
N ALA A 87 -11.14 -20.98 -6.01
CA ALA A 87 -12.08 -21.90 -6.62
C ALA A 87 -13.30 -21.19 -7.25
N SER A 88 -14.04 -20.39 -6.47
CA SER A 88 -15.33 -19.85 -6.88
C SER A 88 -15.26 -18.66 -7.82
N ARG A 89 -14.27 -17.77 -7.67
CA ARG A 89 -14.18 -16.52 -8.44
C ARG A 89 -13.19 -16.61 -9.58
N HIS A 90 -12.01 -17.18 -9.33
CA HIS A 90 -10.92 -17.19 -10.31
C HIS A 90 -10.83 -18.50 -11.11
N GLN A 91 -11.47 -19.58 -10.64
CA GLN A 91 -11.43 -20.91 -11.26
C GLN A 91 -9.98 -21.37 -11.49
N VAL A 92 -9.15 -21.18 -10.47
CA VAL A 92 -7.76 -21.68 -10.39
C VAL A 92 -7.76 -23.07 -9.74
N LEU A 93 -8.64 -23.27 -8.77
CA LEU A 93 -8.76 -24.50 -7.99
C LEU A 93 -10.13 -25.16 -8.19
N GLU A 94 -10.15 -26.48 -8.08
CA GLU A 94 -11.34 -27.32 -7.95
C GLU A 94 -11.40 -27.85 -6.52
N GLN A 95 -12.56 -27.78 -5.88
CA GLN A 95 -12.73 -28.39 -4.56
C GLN A 95 -12.85 -29.91 -4.75
N VAL A 96 -12.01 -30.67 -4.03
CA VAL A 96 -12.02 -32.13 -4.10
C VAL A 96 -12.86 -32.70 -2.97
N ARG A 97 -12.37 -32.57 -1.72
CA ARG A 97 -13.06 -33.04 -0.51
C ARG A 97 -12.62 -32.22 0.69
N GLY A 98 -13.59 -31.82 1.52
CA GLY A 98 -13.29 -31.04 2.73
C GLY A 98 -12.55 -29.74 2.42
N LYS A 99 -11.32 -29.61 2.94
CA LYS A 99 -10.43 -28.45 2.74
C LYS A 99 -9.41 -28.64 1.62
N ASP A 100 -9.41 -29.79 0.96
CA ASP A 100 -8.43 -30.09 -0.07
C ASP A 100 -8.89 -29.57 -1.43
N PHE A 101 -7.94 -28.94 -2.12
CA PHE A 101 -8.14 -28.34 -3.43
C PHE A 101 -7.19 -28.98 -4.44
N ALA A 102 -7.68 -29.14 -5.67
CA ALA A 102 -6.85 -29.51 -6.81
C ALA A 102 -6.68 -28.30 -7.73
N ILE A 103 -5.53 -28.17 -8.37
CA ILE A 103 -5.39 -27.20 -9.46
C ILE A 103 -6.23 -27.65 -10.66
N VAL A 104 -6.93 -26.69 -11.30
CA VAL A 104 -7.74 -26.96 -12.50
C VAL A 104 -6.88 -27.57 -13.62
N ALA A 105 -7.43 -28.55 -14.34
CA ALA A 105 -6.69 -29.32 -15.36
C ALA A 105 -6.03 -28.42 -16.42
N ALA A 106 -6.75 -27.43 -16.93
CA ALA A 106 -6.23 -26.50 -17.94
C ALA A 106 -5.02 -25.69 -17.44
N LEU A 107 -4.95 -25.37 -16.14
CA LEU A 107 -3.78 -24.71 -15.55
C LEU A 107 -2.61 -25.69 -15.39
N ALA A 108 -2.90 -26.92 -14.96
CA ALA A 108 -1.90 -27.98 -14.81
C ALA A 108 -1.21 -28.30 -16.14
N GLU A 109 -1.98 -28.50 -17.21
CA GLU A 109 -1.50 -28.76 -18.57
C GLU A 109 -0.59 -27.65 -19.11
N ASN A 110 -0.79 -26.41 -18.65
CA ASN A 110 -0.02 -25.24 -19.07
C ASN A 110 1.02 -24.79 -18.04
N ALA A 111 1.28 -25.57 -16.99
CA ALA A 111 2.08 -25.12 -15.84
C ALA A 111 3.49 -24.66 -16.22
N GLN A 112 4.13 -25.33 -17.18
CA GLN A 112 5.46 -24.98 -17.68
C GLN A 112 5.53 -23.58 -18.30
N SER A 113 4.45 -23.12 -18.94
CA SER A 113 4.36 -21.75 -19.47
C SER A 113 3.87 -20.74 -18.42
N LEU A 114 2.96 -21.16 -17.53
CA LEU A 114 2.30 -20.27 -16.59
C LEU A 114 3.19 -19.85 -15.41
N VAL A 115 4.03 -20.74 -14.89
CA VAL A 115 4.95 -20.42 -13.78
C VAL A 115 5.87 -19.23 -14.09
N PRO A 116 6.65 -19.24 -15.20
CA PRO A 116 7.48 -18.09 -15.56
C PRO A 116 6.64 -16.85 -15.91
N TYR A 117 5.49 -17.04 -16.57
CA TYR A 117 4.60 -15.93 -16.91
C TYR A 117 4.08 -15.18 -15.66
N ILE A 118 3.50 -15.90 -14.68
CA ILE A 118 2.99 -15.30 -13.43
C ILE A 118 4.12 -14.59 -12.69
N THR A 119 5.29 -15.23 -12.58
CA THR A 119 6.47 -14.67 -11.90
C THR A 119 6.90 -13.35 -12.54
N ASN A 120 7.05 -13.32 -13.87
CA ASN A 120 7.45 -12.12 -14.60
C ASN A 120 6.39 -11.02 -14.48
N ARG A 121 5.11 -11.36 -14.66
CA ARG A 121 4.01 -10.38 -14.58
C ARG A 121 3.87 -9.75 -13.19
N MET A 122 4.02 -10.54 -12.12
CA MET A 122 4.04 -9.99 -10.75
C MET A 122 5.24 -9.07 -10.54
N THR A 123 6.41 -9.47 -11.04
CA THR A 123 7.65 -8.69 -10.90
C THR A 123 7.56 -7.36 -11.64
N GLU A 124 7.10 -7.37 -12.90
CA GLU A 124 6.84 -6.16 -13.69
C GLU A 124 5.82 -5.24 -13.03
N HIS A 125 4.70 -5.81 -12.57
CA HIS A 125 3.63 -5.05 -11.92
C HIS A 125 4.14 -4.36 -10.65
N LEU A 126 4.78 -5.10 -9.74
CA LEU A 126 5.27 -4.53 -8.48
C LEU A 126 6.43 -3.57 -8.69
N THR A 127 7.36 -3.86 -9.61
CA THR A 127 8.45 -2.95 -9.95
C THR A 127 7.89 -1.62 -10.47
N LYS A 128 6.95 -1.66 -11.41
CA LYS A 128 6.32 -0.44 -11.95
C LYS A 128 5.55 0.33 -10.88
N LYS A 129 4.78 -0.37 -10.04
CA LYS A 129 3.93 0.23 -9.01
C LYS A 129 4.72 0.81 -7.85
N LEU A 130 5.82 0.16 -7.44
CA LEU A 130 6.52 0.43 -6.17
C LEU A 130 7.94 0.95 -6.35
N PHE A 131 8.37 1.27 -7.57
CA PHE A 131 9.72 1.77 -7.84
C PHE A 131 10.13 2.92 -6.90
N ASN A 132 9.30 3.96 -6.83
CA ASN A 132 9.61 5.14 -6.00
C ASN A 132 9.66 4.80 -4.51
N VAL A 133 8.73 3.97 -4.02
CA VAL A 133 8.67 3.55 -2.62
C VAL A 133 9.88 2.69 -2.26
N THR A 134 10.19 1.68 -3.07
CA THR A 134 11.33 0.77 -2.85
C THR A 134 12.65 1.52 -2.89
N LYS A 135 12.82 2.45 -3.84
CA LYS A 135 14.02 3.29 -3.94
C LYS A 135 14.14 4.23 -2.76
N LEU A 136 13.08 4.95 -2.38
CA LEU A 136 13.10 5.84 -1.20
C LEU A 136 13.47 5.06 0.07
N TYR A 137 12.88 3.88 0.25
CA TYR A 137 13.17 3.03 1.40
C TYR A 137 14.64 2.62 1.46
N ARG A 138 15.25 2.23 0.32
CA ARG A 138 16.68 1.91 0.24
C ARG A 138 17.57 3.11 0.56
N VAL A 139 17.24 4.29 0.04
CA VAL A 139 17.96 5.54 0.35
C VAL A 139 17.91 5.85 1.84
N VAL A 140 16.74 5.70 2.47
CA VAL A 140 16.57 5.89 3.92
C VAL A 140 17.35 4.84 4.73
N GLN A 141 17.29 3.57 4.34
CA GLN A 141 17.98 2.49 5.04
C GLN A 141 19.51 2.60 4.97
N SER A 142 20.07 3.02 3.83
CA SER A 142 21.51 3.22 3.69
C SER A 142 22.04 4.38 4.54
N LYS A 143 21.13 5.21 5.09
CA LYS A 143 21.44 6.47 5.80
C LYS A 143 22.24 7.47 4.95
N SER A 144 22.37 7.22 3.64
CA SER A 144 23.07 8.11 2.72
C SER A 144 22.09 9.14 2.15
N ARG A 145 22.44 10.42 2.31
CA ARG A 145 21.67 11.53 1.74
C ARG A 145 22.10 11.86 0.31
N ALA A 146 23.12 11.20 -0.24
CA ALA A 146 23.73 11.58 -1.51
C ALA A 146 22.73 11.60 -2.68
N GLU A 147 21.79 10.65 -2.72
CA GLU A 147 20.79 10.56 -3.79
C GLU A 147 19.70 11.65 -3.70
N VAL A 148 19.57 12.31 -2.55
CA VAL A 148 18.52 13.30 -2.28
C VAL A 148 19.07 14.65 -1.80
N CYS A 149 20.40 14.85 -1.74
CA CYS A 149 20.99 16.07 -1.17
C CYS A 149 20.49 17.33 -1.88
N GLN A 150 20.47 17.30 -3.22
CA GLN A 150 19.95 18.42 -4.01
C GLN A 150 18.47 18.73 -3.74
N ILE A 151 17.69 17.74 -3.30
CA ILE A 151 16.28 17.91 -2.92
C ILE A 151 16.17 18.55 -1.54
N LEU A 152 17.01 18.10 -0.60
CA LEU A 152 17.02 18.58 0.78
C LEU A 152 17.55 20.02 0.88
N ASP A 153 18.61 20.32 0.14
CA ASP A 153 19.34 21.58 0.20
C ASP A 153 18.67 22.71 -0.61
N ASP A 154 17.58 22.44 -1.33
CA ASP A 154 16.82 23.47 -2.04
C ASP A 154 16.09 24.39 -1.03
N PRO A 155 16.46 25.69 -0.94
CA PRO A 155 15.86 26.61 0.02
C PRO A 155 14.39 26.91 -0.30
N THR A 156 13.97 26.74 -1.55
CA THR A 156 12.58 26.98 -1.97
C THR A 156 11.69 25.74 -1.85
N SER A 157 12.25 24.60 -1.43
CA SER A 157 11.58 23.30 -1.31
C SER A 157 10.82 22.85 -2.57
N ARG A 158 11.08 23.49 -3.71
CA ARG A 158 10.49 23.22 -5.01
C ARG A 158 10.87 21.83 -5.49
N LYS A 159 12.14 21.46 -5.33
CA LYS A 159 12.63 20.11 -5.67
C LYS A 159 11.98 19.04 -4.81
N LEU A 160 11.73 19.32 -3.53
CA LEU A 160 11.02 18.37 -2.65
C LEU A 160 9.56 18.20 -3.07
N ARG A 161 8.86 19.29 -3.39
CA ARG A 161 7.49 19.21 -3.92
C ARG A 161 7.43 18.43 -5.23
N GLN A 162 8.33 18.73 -6.18
CA GLN A 162 8.45 17.99 -7.43
C GLN A 162 8.77 16.51 -7.21
N PHE A 163 9.61 16.21 -6.22
CA PHE A 163 9.92 14.83 -5.84
C PHE A 163 8.69 14.10 -5.28
N LEU A 164 7.87 14.75 -4.45
CA LEU A 164 6.61 14.14 -4.00
C LEU A 164 5.63 13.91 -5.16
N GLU A 165 5.61 14.81 -6.15
CA GLU A 165 4.72 14.72 -7.33
C GLU A 165 5.16 13.74 -8.41
N SER A 166 6.46 13.48 -8.55
CA SER A 166 7.02 12.71 -9.68
C SER A 166 7.97 11.57 -9.28
N GLY A 167 8.39 11.53 -8.02
CA GLY A 167 9.34 10.56 -7.49
C GLY A 167 10.73 10.63 -8.13
N PHE A 168 11.43 9.50 -8.16
CA PHE A 168 12.74 9.36 -8.78
C PHE A 168 12.66 9.23 -10.31
N GLN A 169 11.53 8.77 -10.84
CA GLN A 169 11.33 8.59 -12.27
C GLN A 169 9.89 8.93 -12.68
N ARG A 170 9.75 9.84 -13.66
CA ARG A 170 8.44 10.35 -14.12
C ARG A 170 7.48 9.29 -14.66
N SER A 171 7.99 8.16 -15.16
CA SER A 171 7.16 7.06 -15.69
C SER A 171 6.61 6.11 -14.61
N SER A 172 6.98 6.33 -13.35
CA SER A 172 6.53 5.53 -12.21
C SER A 172 5.43 6.25 -11.41
N ALA A 173 4.65 5.51 -10.63
CA ALA A 173 3.61 6.08 -9.77
C ALA A 173 4.23 7.00 -8.72
N SER A 174 3.71 8.22 -8.58
CA SER A 174 4.25 9.21 -7.63
C SER A 174 3.69 9.04 -6.22
N PHE A 175 4.36 9.64 -5.23
CA PHE A 175 3.94 9.54 -3.82
C PHE A 175 2.64 10.27 -3.50
N LEU A 176 2.10 11.04 -4.44
CA LEU A 176 0.82 11.74 -4.28
C LEU A 176 -0.25 11.21 -5.24
N SER A 177 0.03 10.17 -6.03
CA SER A 177 -0.86 9.73 -7.11
C SER A 177 -2.06 8.93 -6.61
N ILE A 178 -1.89 8.11 -5.57
CA ILE A 178 -2.95 7.28 -5.00
C ILE A 178 -3.35 7.81 -3.61
N ALA A 179 -4.62 7.66 -3.24
CA ALA A 179 -5.19 8.21 -1.99
C ALA A 179 -4.38 7.88 -0.73
N TYR A 180 -3.94 6.62 -0.57
CA TYR A 180 -3.18 6.23 0.61
C TYR A 180 -1.75 6.80 0.64
N GLU A 181 -1.15 7.04 -0.53
CA GLU A 181 0.19 7.64 -0.65
C GLU A 181 0.11 9.13 -0.32
N PHE A 182 -0.96 9.78 -0.80
CA PHE A 182 -1.32 11.13 -0.43
C PHE A 182 -1.50 11.27 1.10
N GLU A 183 -2.28 10.39 1.74
CA GLU A 183 -2.44 10.32 3.20
C GLU A 183 -1.10 10.25 3.93
N ILE A 184 -0.21 9.33 3.50
CA ILE A 184 1.12 9.15 4.08
C ILE A 184 1.96 10.42 3.97
N CYS A 185 1.96 11.08 2.80
CA CYS A 185 2.72 12.30 2.60
C CYS A 185 2.19 13.46 3.45
N MET A 186 0.88 13.66 3.50
CA MET A 186 0.27 14.71 4.32
C MET A 186 0.57 14.49 5.80
N PHE A 187 0.45 13.24 6.26
CA PHE A 187 0.82 12.85 7.62
C PHE A 187 2.29 13.14 7.92
N ALA A 188 3.22 12.73 7.05
CA ALA A 188 4.64 12.92 7.30
C ALA A 188 5.03 14.39 7.45
N ILE A 189 4.50 15.27 6.59
CA ILE A 189 4.73 16.70 6.65
C ILE A 189 4.15 17.29 7.94
N LEU A 190 2.89 16.97 8.26
CA LEU A 190 2.23 17.46 9.47
C LEU A 190 2.90 16.94 10.74
N LYS A 191 3.36 15.70 10.77
CA LYS A 191 4.05 15.11 11.92
C LYS A 191 5.31 15.89 12.26
N VAL A 192 6.14 16.22 11.25
CA VAL A 192 7.37 16.99 11.45
C VAL A 192 7.04 18.44 11.80
N LEU A 193 6.04 19.05 11.15
CA LEU A 193 5.60 20.41 11.47
C LEU A 193 5.13 20.55 12.91
N LEU A 194 4.18 19.71 13.31
CA LEU A 194 3.47 19.81 14.57
C LEU A 194 4.35 19.38 15.76
N ALA A 195 5.35 18.52 15.52
CA ALA A 195 6.36 18.20 16.53
C ALA A 195 7.12 19.44 17.02
N LYS A 196 7.32 20.47 16.17
CA LYS A 196 7.93 21.76 16.58
C LYS A 196 7.16 22.47 17.69
N PHE A 197 5.85 22.18 17.81
CA PHE A 197 4.95 22.76 18.79
C PHE A 197 4.61 21.79 19.92
N GLY A 198 5.35 20.69 20.06
CA GLY A 198 5.07 19.66 21.08
C GLY A 198 3.83 18.81 20.77
N CYS A 199 3.25 18.94 19.58
CA CYS A 199 2.10 18.15 19.15
C CYS A 199 2.54 16.82 18.54
N LYS A 200 2.08 15.73 19.16
CA LYS A 200 2.27 14.36 18.69
C LYS A 200 1.12 14.02 17.76
N VAL A 201 1.47 13.63 16.53
CA VAL A 201 0.51 13.15 15.53
C VAL A 201 0.61 11.64 15.41
N TYR A 202 -0.53 10.98 15.50
CA TYR A 202 -0.71 9.55 15.36
C TYR A 202 -1.48 9.28 14.07
N ARG A 203 -1.15 8.20 13.38
CA ARG A 203 -1.84 7.76 12.17
C ARG A 203 -2.39 6.37 12.41
N ASP A 204 -3.69 6.23 12.22
CA ASP A 204 -4.34 4.92 12.31
C ASP A 204 -3.92 4.05 11.12
N SER A 205 -3.62 2.78 11.40
CA SER A 205 -3.33 1.82 10.34
C SER A 205 -4.64 1.27 9.78
N LYS A 206 -4.70 0.99 8.48
CA LYS A 206 -5.90 0.45 7.81
C LYS A 206 -6.45 -0.85 8.40
N THR A 207 -5.64 -1.58 9.17
CA THR A 207 -6.02 -2.84 9.83
C THR A 207 -6.83 -2.66 11.12
N TYR A 208 -6.94 -1.44 11.68
CA TYR A 208 -7.83 -1.14 12.79
C TYR A 208 -9.06 -0.41 12.25
N SER A 209 -10.01 -1.16 11.70
CA SER A 209 -11.28 -0.68 11.15
C SER A 209 -12.30 -0.25 12.22
N SER A 210 -11.84 0.20 13.39
CA SER A 210 -12.71 0.56 14.50
C SER A 210 -13.03 2.06 14.54
N ASP A 211 -12.23 2.92 13.91
CA ASP A 211 -12.46 4.36 13.99
C ASP A 211 -13.20 4.91 12.77
N LYS A 212 -14.23 5.70 13.06
CA LYS A 212 -15.23 6.25 12.15
C LYS A 212 -14.59 7.33 11.26
N GLY A 213 -13.65 6.97 10.39
CA GLY A 213 -13.03 7.88 9.43
C GLY A 213 -11.88 8.75 9.95
N THR A 214 -11.45 8.68 11.21
CA THR A 214 -10.19 9.36 11.61
C THR A 214 -9.01 8.76 10.85
N ASP A 215 -8.26 9.58 10.11
CA ASP A 215 -7.01 9.15 9.49
C ASP A 215 -5.82 9.49 10.39
N LEU A 216 -5.82 10.69 10.98
CA LEU A 216 -4.79 11.16 11.92
C LEU A 216 -5.43 11.71 13.20
N GLY A 217 -4.82 11.43 14.34
CA GLY A 217 -5.17 11.98 15.64
C GLY A 217 -4.01 12.72 16.28
N THR A 218 -4.31 13.58 17.26
CA THR A 218 -3.27 14.29 18.04
C THR A 218 -3.47 14.09 19.53
N ASN A 219 -2.40 14.32 20.30
CA ASN A 219 -2.48 14.34 21.77
C ASN A 219 -3.28 15.53 22.34
N PHE A 220 -3.76 16.45 21.49
CA PHE A 220 -4.60 17.58 21.86
C PHE A 220 -6.10 17.36 21.52
N GLY A 221 -6.47 16.17 21.06
CA GLY A 221 -7.87 15.85 20.72
C GLY A 221 -8.32 16.37 19.34
N VAL A 222 -7.42 16.96 18.56
CA VAL A 222 -7.66 17.33 17.15
C VAL A 222 -7.52 16.10 16.27
N VAL A 223 -8.45 15.92 15.33
CA VAL A 223 -8.48 14.83 14.36
C VAL A 223 -8.44 15.34 12.92
N TYR A 224 -7.85 14.55 12.04
CA TYR A 224 -7.74 14.83 10.62
C TYR A 224 -8.35 13.69 9.82
N GLN A 225 -9.18 14.05 8.85
CA GLN A 225 -9.58 13.19 7.74
C GLN A 225 -8.85 13.66 6.48
N VAL A 226 -8.16 12.77 5.78
CA VAL A 226 -7.37 13.07 4.60
C VAL A 226 -8.00 12.42 3.37
N LYS A 227 -8.40 13.23 2.39
CA LYS A 227 -9.06 12.78 1.17
C LYS A 227 -8.31 13.30 -0.05
N LYS A 228 -7.78 12.39 -0.88
CA LYS A 228 -7.27 12.76 -2.22
C LYS A 228 -8.44 13.06 -3.17
N LYS A 229 -9.07 14.21 -3.02
CA LYS A 229 -10.20 14.70 -3.84
C LYS A 229 -10.09 16.22 -4.05
N CYS A 230 -10.48 16.69 -5.23
CA CYS A 230 -10.73 18.11 -5.48
C CYS A 230 -12.21 18.41 -5.26
N ILE A 231 -12.53 19.42 -4.45
CA ILE A 231 -13.90 19.81 -4.11
C ILE A 231 -14.26 21.07 -4.89
N ALA A 232 -14.89 20.87 -6.06
CA ALA A 232 -15.23 21.95 -6.99
C ALA A 232 -16.75 22.12 -7.22
N THR A 233 -17.59 21.19 -6.74
CA THR A 233 -19.05 21.24 -6.91
C THR A 233 -19.77 21.12 -5.58
N ASP A 234 -21.03 21.53 -5.57
CA ASP A 234 -21.90 21.44 -4.40
C ASP A 234 -22.16 19.98 -4.02
N GLU A 235 -22.27 19.06 -4.98
CA GLU A 235 -22.47 17.63 -4.72
C GLU A 235 -21.24 17.01 -4.05
N ALA A 236 -20.03 17.34 -4.52
CA ALA A 236 -18.79 16.88 -3.91
C ALA A 236 -18.64 17.42 -2.48
N PHE A 237 -19.02 18.68 -2.26
CA PHE A 237 -19.05 19.29 -0.94
C PHE A 237 -20.05 18.59 -0.01
N ILE A 238 -21.30 18.38 -0.44
CA ILE A 238 -22.35 17.73 0.37
C ILE A 238 -21.93 16.30 0.70
N SER A 239 -21.38 15.56 -0.26
CA SER A 239 -20.86 14.21 -0.02
C SER A 239 -19.77 14.20 1.04
N LEU A 240 -18.82 15.15 0.99
CA LEU A 240 -17.77 15.26 1.99
C LEU A 240 -18.34 15.65 3.36
N LEU A 241 -19.22 16.65 3.42
CA LEU A 241 -19.82 17.11 4.67
C LEU A 241 -20.60 15.98 5.35
N ASN A 242 -21.46 15.28 4.62
CA ASN A 242 -22.22 14.16 5.15
C ASN A 242 -21.31 13.04 5.67
N GLU A 243 -20.22 12.74 4.96
CA GLU A 243 -19.22 11.77 5.43
C GLU A 243 -18.61 12.21 6.76
N LEU A 244 -18.21 13.49 6.89
CA LEU A 244 -17.63 14.02 8.13
C LEU A 244 -18.63 14.02 9.30
N LEU A 245 -19.90 14.38 9.06
CA LEU A 245 -20.95 14.39 10.09
C LEU A 245 -21.28 12.97 10.59
N VAL A 246 -21.23 11.96 9.71
CA VAL A 246 -21.42 10.56 10.10
C VAL A 246 -20.22 10.04 10.91
N ASN A 247 -19.02 10.51 10.55
CA ASN A 247 -17.76 10.04 11.09
C ASN A 247 -17.44 10.64 12.48
N PHE A 248 -17.77 11.91 12.70
CA PHE A 248 -17.39 12.62 13.91
C PHE A 248 -18.61 13.01 14.76
N ALA A 249 -18.50 12.83 16.08
CA ALA A 249 -19.53 13.29 17.00
C ALA A 249 -19.66 14.82 16.98
N ASP A 250 -20.89 15.32 17.08
CA ASP A 250 -21.22 16.76 16.99
C ASP A 250 -20.35 17.64 17.90
N GLY A 251 -20.10 17.22 19.14
CA GLY A 251 -19.27 17.98 20.08
C GLY A 251 -17.82 18.17 19.63
N ARG A 252 -17.28 17.27 18.80
CA ARG A 252 -15.93 17.40 18.24
C ARG A 252 -15.89 18.39 17.09
N ILE A 253 -16.93 18.41 16.25
CA ILE A 253 -17.09 19.36 15.15
C ILE A 253 -17.35 20.76 15.70
N GLN A 254 -18.34 20.92 16.59
CA GLN A 254 -18.67 22.20 17.23
C GLN A 254 -17.47 22.80 17.97
N GLY A 255 -16.62 21.96 18.57
CA GLY A 255 -15.37 22.39 19.20
C GLY A 255 -14.26 22.82 18.25
N GLY A 256 -14.46 22.77 16.93
CA GLY A 256 -13.45 23.13 15.93
C GLY A 256 -12.29 22.14 15.82
N ASN A 257 -12.44 20.93 16.36
CA ASN A 257 -11.36 19.94 16.49
C ASN A 257 -11.25 18.99 15.29
N VAL A 258 -12.03 19.23 14.23
CA VAL A 258 -12.01 18.43 13.00
C VAL A 258 -11.32 19.20 11.89
N PHE A 259 -10.30 18.57 11.32
CA PHE A 259 -9.62 19.04 10.12
C PHE A 259 -9.89 18.07 8.97
N VAL A 260 -10.19 18.62 7.80
CA VAL A 260 -10.16 17.88 6.55
C VAL A 260 -8.98 18.35 5.70
N ILE A 261 -8.25 17.39 5.16
CA ILE A 261 -7.16 17.62 4.21
C ILE A 261 -7.62 17.14 2.85
N VAL A 262 -7.67 18.04 1.87
CA VAL A 262 -8.11 17.74 0.50
C VAL A 262 -7.02 18.04 -0.52
N GLU A 263 -7.17 17.52 -1.74
CA GLU A 263 -6.24 17.84 -2.81
C GLU A 263 -6.36 19.32 -3.20
N ASP A 264 -7.60 19.77 -3.40
CA ASP A 264 -7.95 21.17 -3.64
C ASP A 264 -9.41 21.47 -3.27
N ILE A 265 -9.76 22.74 -3.05
CA ILE A 265 -11.13 23.17 -2.78
C ILE A 265 -11.36 24.61 -3.25
N ASP A 266 -12.54 24.87 -3.81
CA ASP A 266 -12.97 26.23 -4.13
C ASP A 266 -13.11 27.12 -2.87
N GLY A 267 -12.78 28.40 -3.01
CA GLY A 267 -12.79 29.37 -1.91
C GLY A 267 -14.16 29.55 -1.24
N ARG A 268 -15.26 29.51 -2.01
CA ARG A 268 -16.63 29.59 -1.48
C ARG A 268 -16.97 28.34 -0.67
N LEU A 269 -16.62 27.16 -1.19
CA LEU A 269 -16.86 25.88 -0.52
C LEU A 269 -16.02 25.73 0.75
N ARG A 270 -14.77 26.23 0.74
CA ARG A 270 -13.92 26.27 1.93
C ARG A 270 -14.53 27.10 3.06
N LYS A 271 -15.08 28.28 2.75
CA LYS A 271 -15.77 29.13 3.75
C LYS A 271 -17.00 28.44 4.33
N ARG A 272 -17.71 27.62 3.54
CA ARG A 272 -18.85 26.84 4.03
C ARG A 272 -18.42 25.75 5.01
N LEU A 273 -17.32 25.03 4.77
CA LEU A 273 -16.78 24.08 5.77
C LEU A 273 -16.43 24.78 7.09
N GLN A 274 -15.84 25.97 7.01
CA GLN A 274 -15.51 26.76 8.20
C GLN A 274 -16.74 27.21 8.98
N ALA A 275 -17.85 27.54 8.30
CA ALA A 275 -19.12 27.84 8.95
C ALA A 275 -19.69 26.64 9.71
N GLU A 276 -19.38 25.42 9.27
CA GLU A 276 -19.70 24.16 9.97
C GLU A 276 -18.64 23.79 11.03
N HIS A 277 -17.76 24.72 11.42
CA HIS A 277 -16.65 24.48 12.35
C HIS A 277 -15.64 23.40 11.91
N ILE A 278 -15.59 23.08 10.61
CA ILE A 278 -14.64 22.14 10.03
C ILE A 278 -13.49 22.92 9.39
N ASN A 279 -12.28 22.70 9.90
CA ASN A 279 -11.08 23.31 9.34
C ASN A 279 -10.66 22.58 8.06
N CYS A 280 -10.26 23.32 7.03
CA CYS A 280 -9.87 22.73 5.75
C CYS A 280 -8.46 23.18 5.33
N LEU A 281 -7.60 22.18 5.08
CA LEU A 281 -6.26 22.32 4.53
C LEU A 281 -6.20 21.69 3.13
N THR A 282 -5.50 22.34 2.20
CA THR A 282 -5.25 21.77 0.87
C THR A 282 -3.86 21.14 0.80
N ARG A 283 -3.64 20.27 -0.19
CA ARG A 283 -2.31 19.77 -0.57
C ARG A 283 -1.29 20.89 -0.69
N LYS A 284 -1.67 21.97 -1.38
CA LYS A 284 -0.83 23.16 -1.53
C LYS A 284 -0.52 23.77 -0.17
N GLY A 285 -1.55 24.05 0.64
CA GLY A 285 -1.37 24.65 1.97
C GLY A 285 -0.47 23.83 2.90
N ILE A 286 -0.50 22.50 2.83
CA ILE A 286 0.39 21.64 3.62
C ILE A 286 1.80 21.63 3.05
N THR A 287 1.95 21.47 1.73
CA THR A 287 3.28 21.48 1.12
C THR A 287 3.95 22.85 1.20
N ASP A 288 3.20 23.93 1.40
CA ASP A 288 3.73 25.28 1.69
C ASP A 288 4.52 25.36 3.00
N PHE A 289 4.29 24.43 3.94
CA PHE A 289 5.13 24.33 5.12
C PHE A 289 6.53 23.79 4.83
N LEU A 290 6.76 23.17 3.67
CA LEU A 290 8.08 22.66 3.31
C LEU A 290 9.12 23.78 3.22
N ASP A 291 8.71 25.00 2.92
CA ASP A 291 9.59 26.17 2.83
C ASP A 291 10.11 26.60 4.21
N LYS A 292 9.51 26.09 5.30
CA LYS A 292 9.90 26.36 6.69
C LYS A 292 10.80 25.29 7.31
N PHE A 293 11.20 24.29 6.52
CA PHE A 293 12.04 23.19 6.99
C PHE A 293 13.47 23.31 6.48
N ASP A 294 14.42 23.05 7.38
CA ASP A 294 15.81 22.84 7.00
C ASP A 294 16.02 21.46 6.33
N ALA A 295 17.25 21.18 5.93
CA ALA A 295 17.61 19.92 5.27
C ALA A 295 17.39 18.69 6.16
N ASP A 296 17.59 18.81 7.48
CA ASP A 296 17.42 17.71 8.43
C ASP A 296 15.93 17.37 8.64
N GLU A 297 15.10 18.40 8.70
CA GLU A 297 13.64 18.27 8.84
C GLU A 297 13.01 17.72 7.55
N LYS A 298 13.45 18.18 6.39
CA LYS A 298 13.08 17.59 5.10
C LYS A 298 13.49 16.12 5.02
N TRP A 299 14.66 15.79 5.55
CA TRP A 299 15.11 14.40 5.64
C TRP A 299 14.25 13.58 6.59
N GLU A 300 13.81 14.14 7.72
CA GLU A 300 12.86 13.49 8.62
C GLU A 300 11.51 13.22 7.96
N ILE A 301 11.02 14.13 7.11
CA ILE A 301 9.81 13.90 6.30
C ILE A 301 9.99 12.68 5.39
N LEU A 302 11.10 12.61 4.63
CA LEU A 302 11.38 11.47 3.75
C LEU A 302 11.51 10.15 4.52
N LYS A 303 12.17 10.16 5.68
CA LYS A 303 12.25 9.01 6.58
C LYS A 303 10.86 8.58 7.06
N GLN A 304 10.01 9.54 7.44
CA GLN A 304 8.66 9.24 7.91
C GLN A 304 7.81 8.65 6.78
N ILE A 305 7.89 9.17 5.55
CA ILE A 305 7.22 8.60 4.38
C ILE A 305 7.67 7.14 4.18
N ALA A 306 8.98 6.88 4.17
CA ALA A 306 9.53 5.53 4.01
C ALA A 306 9.06 4.55 5.12
N ARG A 307 9.06 5.01 6.38
CA ARG A 307 8.59 4.21 7.52
C ARG A 307 7.11 3.84 7.40
N GLU A 308 6.27 4.78 6.98
CA GLU A 308 4.83 4.54 6.84
C GLU A 308 4.51 3.60 5.68
N PHE A 309 5.23 3.71 4.56
CA PHE A 309 5.16 2.68 3.51
C PHE A 309 5.64 1.32 4.02
N GLY A 310 6.71 1.28 4.82
CA GLY A 310 7.14 0.12 5.62
C GLY A 310 6.00 -0.52 6.40
N ARG A 311 5.31 0.31 7.19
CA ARG A 311 4.22 -0.11 8.07
C ARG A 311 3.02 -0.67 7.31
N GLU A 312 2.65 -0.07 6.17
CA GLU A 312 1.44 -0.48 5.43
C GLU A 312 1.71 -1.61 4.41
N LEU A 313 2.85 -1.57 3.72
CA LEU A 313 3.07 -2.38 2.52
C LEU A 313 3.96 -3.60 2.75
N MET A 314 4.75 -3.67 3.83
CA MET A 314 5.61 -4.84 4.06
C MET A 314 4.80 -6.14 4.17
N SER A 315 5.40 -7.20 3.65
CA SER A 315 4.90 -8.57 3.72
C SER A 315 4.68 -9.02 5.16
N ASP A 316 3.52 -9.59 5.45
CA ASP A 316 3.28 -10.23 6.76
C ASP A 316 4.09 -11.51 6.92
N VAL A 317 4.38 -12.20 5.80
CA VAL A 317 5.24 -13.39 5.79
C VAL A 317 6.64 -13.03 6.25
N CYS A 318 7.21 -11.93 5.77
CA CYS A 318 8.53 -11.48 6.24
C CYS A 318 8.51 -11.04 7.71
N ARG A 319 7.42 -10.42 8.20
CA ARG A 319 7.30 -10.03 9.61
C ARG A 319 7.24 -11.21 10.57
N SER A 320 6.74 -12.35 10.09
CA SER A 320 6.54 -13.57 10.88
C SER A 320 7.57 -14.67 10.60
N CYS A 321 8.52 -14.42 9.70
CA CYS A 321 9.51 -15.41 9.27
C CYS A 321 10.47 -15.77 10.42
N LYS A 322 10.41 -17.02 10.87
CA LYS A 322 11.28 -17.57 11.93
C LYS A 322 12.44 -18.43 11.38
N LYS A 323 12.70 -18.42 10.07
CA LYS A 323 13.70 -19.32 9.48
C LYS A 323 15.11 -19.06 10.05
N PRO A 324 15.88 -20.11 10.40
CA PRO A 324 17.28 -19.98 10.84
C PRO A 324 18.08 -19.40 9.67
N GLY A 325 18.70 -18.23 9.88
CA GLY A 325 19.16 -17.34 8.81
C GLY A 325 18.55 -15.94 8.86
N HIS A 326 17.87 -15.59 9.96
CA HIS A 326 17.29 -14.27 10.23
C HIS A 326 18.30 -13.11 10.06
N ASP A 327 19.60 -13.36 10.29
CA ASP A 327 20.69 -12.40 10.08
C ASP A 327 21.13 -12.26 8.61
N ALA A 328 20.76 -13.22 7.75
CA ALA A 328 21.10 -13.24 6.32
C ALA A 328 19.93 -12.88 5.39
N CYS A 329 18.74 -12.63 5.94
CA CYS A 329 17.60 -12.14 5.16
C CYS A 329 17.63 -10.60 5.13
N PRO A 330 18.00 -9.95 4.01
CA PRO A 330 18.13 -8.49 3.93
C PRO A 330 16.79 -7.73 4.11
N TYR A 331 15.68 -8.46 4.23
CA TYR A 331 14.33 -7.92 4.37
C TYR A 331 13.61 -8.38 5.64
N SER A 332 14.29 -9.13 6.52
CA SER A 332 13.79 -9.35 7.87
C SER A 332 13.87 -8.00 8.60
N PRO A 333 12.87 -7.62 9.42
CA PRO A 333 12.99 -6.42 10.23
C PRO A 333 14.23 -6.59 11.13
N THR A 334 15.31 -5.90 10.79
CA THR A 334 16.36 -5.59 11.75
C THR A 334 15.64 -4.94 12.92
N LYS A 335 15.90 -5.42 14.15
CA LYS A 335 15.41 -4.76 15.36
C LYS A 335 15.79 -3.28 15.24
N ILE A 336 14.79 -2.42 15.00
CA ILE A 336 14.95 -0.97 14.95
C ILE A 336 15.28 -0.48 16.35
#